data_AF-A6SUC7-F1
#
_entry.id   AF-A6SUC7-F1
#
_cell.length_a   1.000
_cell.length_b   1.000
_cell.length_c   1.000
_cell.angle_alpha   90.00
_cell.angle_beta   90.00
_cell.angle_gamma   90.00
#
_symmetry.space_group_name_H-M   'P 1'
#
loop_
_entity.id
_entity.type
_entity.pdbx_description
1 polymer ?
#
loop_
_entity_poly.entity_id
_entity_poly.type
_entity_poly.pdbx_seq_one_letter_code
_entity_poly.pdbx_strand_id
1 'polypeptide(L)'
;MCLTMNAGLHRCCEKSSFKTLKEGVPALCRQAEMLTQERPCSKRCGCTCRRNAVFDSFYAASVKAATHSCCGRFIMEAFCYQRVFTPMLIITIKQGKEKSLLERQPWIYASAVERVDGKPAERMKSGATALVRSSSGKFLARAAHAPKSQIQARVWTFDEAQPVDHALIKRRVKAAIQKRVAAAKGKRVGAAKRLPLVIGDEDELSGLLVDWYGDQKGYLICEFQSAGVDAWKVAIVQALIAETGCPNVYETADELIRKGEGLPVNYGVLAGDEPPDDLL
;
A
#
# COMPACT_ATOMS: atom_id res chain seq x y z
N MET A 1 49.93 8.54 42.95
CA MET A 1 50.99 7.75 43.64
C MET A 1 50.61 6.28 43.50
N CYS A 2 51.09 5.63 42.44
CA CYS A 2 52.24 4.69 42.41
C CYS A 2 51.88 3.28 42.91
N LEU A 3 51.69 2.33 41.98
CA LEU A 3 52.64 1.25 41.58
C LEU A 3 52.39 -0.01 42.43
N THR A 4 52.29 -1.26 41.93
CA THR A 4 53.10 -1.93 40.90
C THR A 4 52.43 -3.22 40.41
N MET A 5 52.81 -3.65 39.21
CA MET A 5 52.46 -4.88 38.49
C MET A 5 53.32 -6.09 38.92
N ASN A 6 52.84 -7.30 38.62
CA ASN A 6 53.63 -8.48 38.18
C ASN A 6 52.64 -9.39 37.40
N ALA A 7 52.71 -9.65 36.09
CA ALA A 7 53.74 -10.06 35.13
C ALA A 7 53.89 -11.60 34.99
N GLY A 8 53.69 -12.09 33.75
CA GLY A 8 53.99 -13.43 33.22
C GLY A 8 52.76 -14.11 32.61
N LEU A 9 52.63 -14.44 31.31
CA LEU A 9 53.61 -14.61 30.22
C LEU A 9 53.00 -14.26 28.83
N HIS A 10 53.83 -13.61 28.01
CA HIS A 10 54.05 -13.68 26.54
C HIS A 10 52.85 -13.81 25.55
N ARG A 11 52.57 -12.81 24.69
CA ARG A 11 53.26 -12.38 23.42
C ARG A 11 53.32 -13.50 22.36
N CYS A 12 52.97 -13.33 21.08
CA CYS A 12 53.17 -12.22 20.13
C CYS A 12 52.11 -12.30 19.00
N CYS A 13 51.49 -11.19 18.56
CA CYS A 13 51.84 -10.36 17.37
C CYS A 13 51.70 -11.09 16.02
N GLU A 14 51.24 -10.50 14.92
CA GLU A 14 50.56 -9.25 14.60
C GLU A 14 50.25 -9.31 13.08
N LYS A 15 49.17 -8.64 12.65
CA LYS A 15 48.98 -7.91 11.39
C LYS A 15 49.69 -8.38 10.10
N SER A 16 48.91 -8.55 9.03
CA SER A 16 49.19 -7.84 7.77
C SER A 16 47.94 -7.79 6.88
N SER A 17 47.70 -6.61 6.33
CA SER A 17 46.62 -6.28 5.41
C SER A 17 47.22 -5.98 4.03
N PHE A 18 46.42 -6.19 2.97
CA PHE A 18 46.56 -5.73 1.58
C PHE A 18 47.65 -6.32 0.65
N LYS A 19 47.20 -7.06 -0.38
CA LYS A 19 47.38 -6.69 -1.80
C LYS A 19 46.55 -7.56 -2.75
N THR A 20 46.10 -6.92 -3.83
CA THR A 20 45.13 -7.34 -4.84
C THR A 20 45.75 -8.13 -6.01
N LEU A 21 44.89 -8.92 -6.68
CA LEU A 21 44.92 -9.39 -8.08
C LEU A 21 45.96 -10.45 -8.50
N LYS A 22 45.48 -11.67 -8.78
CA LYS A 22 45.33 -12.23 -10.15
C LYS A 22 44.95 -13.72 -10.13
N GLU A 23 43.94 -14.04 -10.95
CA GLU A 23 43.79 -15.21 -11.82
C GLU A 23 44.02 -16.65 -11.29
N GLY A 24 43.01 -17.50 -11.51
CA GLY A 24 43.21 -18.92 -11.84
C GLY A 24 42.89 -19.93 -10.73
N VAL A 25 41.62 -20.32 -10.61
CA VAL A 25 41.21 -21.53 -9.89
C VAL A 25 40.55 -22.50 -10.87
N PRO A 26 41.14 -23.68 -11.15
CA PRO A 26 40.39 -24.80 -11.68
C PRO A 26 40.05 -25.81 -10.59
N ALA A 27 38.86 -26.40 -10.77
CA ALA A 27 38.45 -27.75 -10.39
C ALA A 27 38.41 -28.10 -8.90
N LEU A 28 37.17 -28.24 -8.39
CA LEU A 28 36.70 -29.36 -7.57
C LEU A 28 35.22 -29.13 -7.22
N CYS A 29 34.29 -29.77 -7.91
CA CYS A 29 33.42 -30.79 -7.32
C CYS A 29 32.47 -31.34 -8.39
N ARG A 30 32.17 -32.62 -8.22
CA ARG A 30 31.71 -33.55 -9.25
C ARG A 30 30.24 -33.36 -9.63
N GLN A 31 30.02 -33.46 -10.93
CA GLN A 31 28.84 -34.00 -11.64
C GLN A 31 27.70 -34.56 -10.79
N ALA A 32 26.52 -33.95 -10.93
CA ALA A 32 25.24 -34.63 -10.80
C ALA A 32 24.15 -33.90 -11.64
N GLU A 33 24.39 -33.80 -12.95
CA GLU A 33 23.32 -33.65 -13.93
C GLU A 33 23.36 -34.92 -14.78
N MET A 34 22.32 -35.75 -14.68
CA MET A 34 21.73 -36.43 -15.82
C MET A 34 20.60 -37.37 -15.42
N LEU A 35 19.49 -37.22 -16.15
CA LEU A 35 18.55 -38.26 -16.56
C LEU A 35 17.41 -38.59 -15.59
N THR A 36 16.37 -37.76 -15.70
CA THR A 36 14.99 -38.24 -15.85
C THR A 36 14.93 -39.31 -16.96
N GLN A 37 15.00 -40.58 -16.56
CA GLN A 37 14.59 -41.71 -17.39
C GLN A 37 13.68 -42.64 -16.59
N GLU A 38 12.45 -42.71 -17.09
CA GLU A 38 11.36 -43.54 -16.63
C GLU A 38 11.75 -45.02 -16.62
N ARG A 39 11.40 -45.75 -15.54
CA ARG A 39 11.43 -47.22 -15.52
C ARG A 39 10.03 -47.77 -15.81
N PRO A 40 9.90 -48.79 -16.67
CA PRO A 40 8.62 -49.31 -17.12
C PRO A 40 7.96 -50.23 -16.08
N CYS A 41 6.67 -50.03 -15.84
CA CYS A 41 5.80 -50.95 -15.12
C CYS A 41 5.47 -52.16 -16.02
N SER A 42 6.00 -53.33 -15.69
CA SER A 42 5.73 -54.57 -16.40
C SER A 42 4.38 -55.19 -15.97
N LYS A 43 3.43 -55.19 -16.92
CA LYS A 43 2.40 -56.23 -17.15
C LYS A 43 1.38 -56.54 -16.03
N ARG A 44 0.15 -56.01 -16.17
CA ARG A 44 -1.06 -56.78 -16.60
C ARG A 44 -2.32 -55.91 -16.56
N CYS A 45 -3.19 -56.12 -17.57
CA CYS A 45 -4.52 -55.53 -17.77
C CYS A 45 -4.54 -54.00 -17.91
N GLY A 46 -4.71 -53.41 -19.09
CA GLY A 46 -5.76 -53.72 -20.06
C GLY A 46 -6.91 -52.75 -19.86
N CYS A 47 -6.76 -51.52 -20.36
CA CYS A 47 -7.85 -50.62 -20.74
C CYS A 47 -7.26 -49.37 -21.43
N THR A 48 -7.74 -49.12 -22.64
CA THR A 48 -7.39 -48.02 -23.55
C THR A 48 -7.76 -46.66 -22.96
N CYS A 49 -6.79 -45.74 -22.82
CA CYS A 49 -7.06 -44.34 -22.50
C CYS A 49 -7.03 -43.50 -23.79
N ARG A 50 -8.21 -43.17 -24.32
CA ARG A 50 -8.36 -42.06 -25.29
C ARG A 50 -8.48 -40.75 -24.51
N ARG A 51 -7.67 -39.78 -24.93
CA ARG A 51 -7.72 -38.37 -24.53
C ARG A 51 -9.01 -37.68 -24.98
N ASN A 52 -9.23 -36.52 -24.36
CA ASN A 52 -10.18 -35.42 -24.62
C ASN A 52 -11.20 -35.32 -23.48
N ALA A 53 -11.59 -34.16 -22.96
CA ALA A 53 -11.31 -32.76 -23.25
C ALA A 53 -12.01 -31.96 -22.14
N VAL A 54 -11.45 -30.80 -21.78
CA VAL A 54 -12.08 -29.50 -21.39
C VAL A 54 -13.38 -29.44 -20.55
N PHE A 55 -13.47 -28.35 -19.79
CA PHE A 55 -14.62 -27.72 -19.11
C PHE A 55 -14.87 -28.20 -17.67
N ASP A 56 -14.67 -27.36 -16.65
CA ASP A 56 -15.38 -26.13 -16.24
C ASP A 56 -16.49 -26.44 -15.23
N SER A 57 -16.69 -25.49 -14.32
CA SER A 57 -17.86 -25.32 -13.47
C SER A 57 -17.99 -26.15 -12.18
N PHE A 58 -18.08 -25.40 -11.08
CA PHE A 58 -19.06 -25.52 -9.99
C PHE A 58 -19.75 -26.87 -9.81
N TYR A 59 -19.66 -27.46 -8.61
CA TYR A 59 -20.84 -28.05 -7.98
C TYR A 59 -20.69 -28.13 -6.46
N ALA A 60 -21.67 -27.56 -5.77
CA ALA A 60 -22.01 -27.91 -4.40
C ALA A 60 -22.64 -29.30 -4.40
N ALA A 61 -22.18 -30.24 -3.58
CA ALA A 61 -23.03 -31.35 -3.15
C ALA A 61 -22.43 -32.06 -1.94
N SER A 62 -23.26 -32.07 -0.90
CA SER A 62 -23.20 -32.87 0.30
C SER A 62 -23.24 -34.39 0.02
N VAL A 63 -22.87 -35.13 1.07
CA VAL A 63 -23.23 -36.53 1.39
C VAL A 63 -22.55 -37.65 0.57
N LYS A 64 -21.64 -38.41 1.20
CA LYS A 64 -21.96 -39.69 1.86
C LYS A 64 -20.69 -40.35 2.37
N ALA A 65 -20.79 -40.81 3.61
CA ALA A 65 -19.80 -41.57 4.33
C ALA A 65 -19.39 -42.84 3.56
N ALA A 66 -18.08 -42.99 3.36
CA ALA A 66 -17.47 -44.28 3.06
C ALA A 66 -16.80 -44.77 4.35
N THR A 67 -17.46 -45.73 5.00
CA THR A 67 -16.90 -46.54 6.08
C THR A 67 -15.84 -47.46 5.50
N HIS A 68 -14.57 -47.17 5.73
CA HIS A 68 -13.53 -48.20 5.83
C HIS A 68 -12.51 -47.79 6.90
N SER A 69 -12.61 -48.50 8.01
CA SER A 69 -11.61 -48.57 9.08
C SER A 69 -10.29 -49.10 8.52
N CYS A 70 -9.24 -48.29 8.52
CA CYS A 70 -7.87 -48.79 8.64
C CYS A 70 -6.93 -47.67 9.12
N CYS A 71 -6.69 -47.68 10.42
CA CYS A 71 -5.45 -47.33 11.10
C CYS A 71 -4.45 -46.41 10.36
N GLY A 72 -4.47 -45.11 10.69
CA GLY A 72 -3.45 -44.16 10.24
C GLY A 72 -3.68 -42.81 10.88
N ARG A 73 -2.93 -42.51 11.93
CA ARG A 73 -3.00 -41.31 12.76
C ARG A 73 -2.67 -40.06 11.95
N PHE A 74 -3.67 -39.48 11.27
CA PHE A 74 -3.58 -38.13 10.73
C PHE A 74 -3.98 -37.16 11.84
N ILE A 75 -2.98 -36.48 12.39
CA ILE A 75 -3.18 -35.22 13.09
C ILE A 75 -3.76 -34.29 12.03
N MET A 76 -5.10 -34.17 12.02
CA MET A 76 -5.78 -33.08 11.33
C MET A 76 -5.32 -31.82 12.06
N GLU A 77 -4.26 -31.20 11.56
CA GLU A 77 -4.09 -29.77 11.72
C GLU A 77 -5.34 -29.14 11.11
N ALA A 78 -6.33 -28.91 11.98
CA ALA A 78 -7.24 -27.81 11.81
C ALA A 78 -6.34 -26.57 11.74
N PHE A 79 -5.91 -26.21 10.54
CA PHE A 79 -5.64 -24.83 10.17
C PHE A 79 -6.99 -24.12 10.28
N CYS A 80 -7.38 -23.92 11.54
CA CYS A 80 -8.31 -22.92 11.99
C CYS A 80 -7.77 -21.65 11.35
N TYR A 81 -8.44 -21.25 10.27
CA TYR A 81 -8.26 -19.97 9.62
C TYR A 81 -8.67 -18.91 10.64
N GLN A 82 -7.79 -18.69 11.61
CA GLN A 82 -7.75 -17.49 12.40
C GLN A 82 -7.47 -16.41 11.36
N ARG A 83 -8.55 -15.86 10.80
CA ARG A 83 -8.58 -14.44 10.49
C ARG A 83 -8.03 -13.78 11.73
N VAL A 84 -6.76 -13.41 11.68
CA VAL A 84 -6.19 -12.43 12.57
C VAL A 84 -7.02 -11.19 12.26
N PHE A 85 -8.12 -11.01 13.00
CA PHE A 85 -8.82 -9.76 13.10
C PHE A 85 -7.81 -8.84 13.79
N THR A 86 -6.87 -8.29 13.00
CA THR A 86 -6.19 -7.06 13.38
C THR A 86 -7.32 -6.11 13.72
N PRO A 87 -7.42 -5.67 14.99
CA PRO A 87 -8.53 -4.85 15.42
C PRO A 87 -8.53 -3.62 14.53
N MET A 88 -9.57 -3.45 13.72
CA MET A 88 -9.69 -2.25 12.90
C MET A 88 -9.71 -1.04 13.83
N LEU A 89 -9.00 0.01 13.47
CA LEU A 89 -9.05 1.30 14.14
C LEU A 89 -10.51 1.82 14.08
N ILE A 90 -11.09 2.20 15.21
CA ILE A 90 -12.46 2.72 15.30
C ILE A 90 -12.45 4.12 15.89
N ILE A 91 -13.06 5.07 15.20
CA ILE A 91 -13.29 6.44 15.66
C ILE A 91 -14.76 6.54 16.07
N THR A 92 -14.99 6.82 17.36
CA THR A 92 -16.34 7.07 17.88
C THR A 92 -16.60 8.57 17.92
N ILE A 93 -17.69 9.01 17.31
CA ILE A 93 -18.11 10.41 17.26
C ILE A 93 -18.98 10.74 18.48
N LYS A 94 -18.74 11.92 19.07
CA LYS A 94 -19.54 12.44 20.19
C LYS A 94 -21.01 12.54 19.80
N GLN A 95 -21.89 12.24 20.74
CA GLN A 95 -23.33 12.38 20.55
C GLN A 95 -23.71 13.81 20.12
N GLY A 96 -24.48 13.92 19.04
CA GLY A 96 -24.94 15.19 18.47
C GLY A 96 -23.94 15.89 17.53
N LYS A 97 -22.75 15.31 17.31
CA LYS A 97 -21.72 15.84 16.39
C LYS A 97 -21.61 15.05 15.08
N GLU A 98 -22.51 14.10 14.84
CA GLU A 98 -22.58 13.31 13.61
C GLU A 98 -23.25 14.04 12.44
N LYS A 99 -23.90 15.20 12.67
CA LYS A 99 -24.67 15.91 11.64
C LYS A 99 -23.85 16.22 10.37
N SER A 100 -22.61 16.66 10.52
CA SER A 100 -21.72 16.94 9.37
C SER A 100 -21.46 15.69 8.53
N LEU A 101 -21.27 14.53 9.18
CA LEU A 101 -21.07 13.25 8.49
C LEU A 101 -22.34 12.77 7.79
N LEU A 102 -23.51 13.02 8.38
CA LEU A 102 -24.79 12.71 7.74
C LEU A 102 -25.04 13.58 6.49
N GLU A 103 -24.55 14.83 6.51
CA GLU A 103 -24.52 15.75 5.37
C GLU A 103 -23.39 15.45 4.37
N ARG A 104 -22.66 14.34 4.57
CA ARG A 104 -21.55 13.87 3.73
C ARG A 104 -20.37 14.84 3.64
N GLN A 105 -20.13 15.61 4.69
CA GLN A 105 -18.90 16.41 4.80
C GLN A 105 -17.69 15.48 4.98
N PRO A 106 -16.60 15.69 4.24
CA PRO A 106 -15.45 14.79 4.25
C PRO A 106 -14.55 14.93 5.49
N TRP A 107 -14.73 15.96 6.32
CA TRP A 107 -13.82 16.28 7.42
C TRP A 107 -14.40 15.96 8.80
N ILE A 108 -13.58 15.31 9.64
CA ILE A 108 -13.89 15.03 11.05
C ILE A 108 -12.88 15.78 11.90
N TYR A 109 -13.35 16.81 12.60
CA TYR A 109 -12.52 17.59 13.52
C TYR A 109 -12.29 16.85 14.84
N ALA A 110 -11.14 17.10 15.47
CA ALA A 110 -10.78 16.55 16.78
C ALA A 110 -11.86 16.84 17.84
N SER A 111 -12.52 18.00 17.76
CA SER A 111 -13.60 18.39 18.68
C SER A 111 -14.83 17.47 18.61
N ALA A 112 -15.08 16.81 17.47
CA ALA A 112 -16.19 15.89 17.24
C ALA A 112 -15.87 14.43 17.66
N VAL A 113 -14.60 14.09 17.85
CA VAL A 113 -14.17 12.73 18.23
C VAL A 113 -14.31 12.55 19.73
N GLU A 114 -14.98 11.47 20.14
CA GLU A 114 -15.11 11.07 21.55
C GLU A 114 -13.92 10.22 21.98
N ARG A 115 -13.62 9.18 21.19
CA ARG A 115 -12.47 8.29 21.41
C ARG A 115 -12.04 7.60 20.12
N VAL A 116 -10.80 7.14 20.13
CA VAL A 116 -10.21 6.32 19.08
C VAL A 116 -9.74 5.00 19.69
N ASP A 117 -10.39 3.91 19.30
CA ASP A 117 -10.16 2.54 19.76
C ASP A 117 -9.30 1.78 18.73
N GLY A 118 -8.33 0.99 19.20
CA GLY A 118 -7.40 0.24 18.33
C GLY A 118 -6.06 -0.01 19.01
N LYS A 119 -5.16 -0.77 18.37
CA LYS A 119 -3.82 -0.98 18.94
C LYS A 119 -3.07 0.34 19.05
N PRO A 120 -2.24 0.57 20.09
CA PRO A 120 -1.46 1.80 20.22
C PRO A 120 -0.65 2.17 18.96
N ALA A 121 -0.05 1.17 18.31
CA ALA A 121 0.70 1.38 17.07
C ALA A 121 -0.17 1.85 15.90
N GLU A 122 -1.42 1.38 15.81
CA GLU A 122 -2.36 1.77 14.75
C GLU A 122 -2.97 3.15 15.02
N ARG A 123 -3.26 3.47 16.29
CA ARG A 123 -3.76 4.80 16.69
C ARG A 123 -2.74 5.91 16.40
N MET A 124 -1.45 5.61 16.52
CA MET A 124 -0.38 6.57 16.21
C MET A 124 0.02 6.59 14.73
N LYS A 125 -0.51 5.69 13.91
CA LYS A 125 -0.17 5.59 12.49
C LYS A 125 -1.00 6.59 11.67
N SER A 126 -0.34 7.63 11.18
CA SER A 126 -0.92 8.56 10.20
C SER A 126 -1.37 7.82 8.92
N GLY A 127 -2.57 8.11 8.46
CA GLY A 127 -3.16 7.56 7.25
C GLY A 127 -3.77 6.16 7.41
N ALA A 128 -3.76 5.60 8.63
CA ALA A 128 -4.45 4.34 8.89
C ALA A 128 -5.94 4.46 8.57
N THR A 129 -6.51 3.46 7.90
CA THR A 129 -7.94 3.44 7.63
C THR A 129 -8.70 3.04 8.89
N ALA A 130 -9.59 3.92 9.33
CA ALA A 130 -10.44 3.75 10.49
C ALA A 130 -11.91 3.61 10.09
N LEU A 131 -12.65 2.87 10.91
CA LEU A 131 -14.11 2.83 10.89
C LEU A 131 -14.65 3.96 11.75
N VAL A 132 -15.54 4.78 11.21
CA VAL A 132 -16.19 5.87 11.93
C VAL A 132 -17.59 5.43 12.35
N ARG A 133 -17.88 5.56 13.65
CA ARG A 133 -19.16 5.17 14.24
C ARG A 133 -19.77 6.32 15.06
N SER A 134 -21.09 6.35 15.14
CA SER A 134 -21.81 7.22 16.08
C SER A 134 -21.59 6.76 17.52
N SER A 135 -22.01 7.57 18.50
CA SER A 135 -22.06 7.18 19.91
C SER A 135 -22.94 5.95 20.16
N SER A 136 -23.96 5.72 19.33
CA SER A 136 -24.80 4.51 19.35
C SER A 136 -24.19 3.29 18.66
N GLY A 137 -22.98 3.41 18.10
CA GLY A 137 -22.27 2.34 17.42
C GLY A 137 -22.67 2.13 15.95
N LYS A 138 -23.54 2.97 15.38
CA LYS A 138 -23.94 2.90 13.98
C LYS A 138 -22.76 3.29 13.08
N PHE A 139 -22.57 2.58 11.98
CA PHE A 139 -21.61 2.97 10.94
C PHE A 139 -21.96 4.34 10.35
N LEU A 140 -20.94 5.18 10.18
CA LEU A 140 -21.06 6.48 9.52
C LEU A 140 -20.18 6.55 8.27
N ALA A 141 -18.92 6.13 8.36
CA ALA A 141 -17.96 6.24 7.26
C ALA A 141 -16.71 5.35 7.48
N ARG A 142 -15.90 5.20 6.44
CA ARG A 142 -14.49 4.79 6.53
C ARG A 142 -13.62 6.01 6.24
N ALA A 143 -12.60 6.27 7.05
CA ALA A 143 -11.80 7.49 6.98
C ALA A 143 -10.31 7.22 7.22
N ALA A 144 -9.44 8.05 6.66
CA ALA A 144 -8.02 8.09 7.04
C ALA A 144 -7.86 8.84 8.36
N HIS A 145 -7.22 8.20 9.34
CA HIS A 145 -6.92 8.82 10.63
C HIS A 145 -5.62 9.64 10.57
N ALA A 146 -5.67 10.86 11.11
CA ALA A 146 -4.52 11.74 11.30
C ALA A 146 -4.40 12.09 12.80
N PRO A 147 -3.56 11.40 13.58
CA PRO A 147 -3.54 11.55 15.04
C PRO A 147 -3.13 12.95 15.53
N LYS A 148 -2.31 13.65 14.75
CA LYS A 148 -1.74 14.96 15.12
C LYS A 148 -2.48 16.16 14.51
N SER A 149 -3.42 15.93 13.59
CA SER A 149 -4.13 16.98 12.86
C SER A 149 -5.37 17.48 13.62
N GLN A 150 -5.73 18.74 13.45
CA GLN A 150 -7.04 19.28 13.87
C GLN A 150 -8.19 18.60 13.11
N ILE A 151 -7.95 18.22 11.85
CA ILE A 151 -8.83 17.35 11.07
C ILE A 151 -8.40 15.91 11.37
N GLN A 152 -8.92 15.38 12.47
CA GLN A 152 -8.56 14.08 13.03
C GLN A 152 -8.79 12.91 12.07
N ALA A 153 -9.74 13.04 11.14
CA ALA A 153 -9.92 12.09 10.06
C ALA A 153 -10.57 12.71 8.82
N ARG A 154 -10.21 12.17 7.65
CA ARG A 154 -10.78 12.53 6.34
C ARG A 154 -11.46 11.33 5.72
N VAL A 155 -12.72 11.47 5.34
CA VAL A 155 -13.57 10.36 4.88
C VAL A 155 -13.09 9.86 3.52
N TRP A 156 -12.89 8.55 3.42
CA TRP A 156 -12.77 7.87 2.13
C TRP A 156 -14.15 7.59 1.58
N THR A 157 -15.02 6.91 2.33
CA THR A 157 -16.32 6.49 1.82
C THR A 157 -17.38 6.46 2.92
N PHE A 158 -18.62 6.74 2.51
CA PHE A 158 -19.83 6.60 3.33
C PHE A 158 -20.53 5.25 3.09
N ASP A 159 -19.99 4.40 2.20
CA ASP A 159 -20.49 3.06 1.95
C ASP A 159 -19.74 2.06 2.83
N GLU A 160 -20.48 1.32 3.66
CA GLU A 160 -19.93 0.31 4.56
C GLU A 160 -19.30 -0.86 3.80
N ALA A 161 -19.88 -1.21 2.64
CA ALA A 161 -19.45 -2.35 1.82
C ALA A 161 -18.22 -2.03 0.96
N GLN A 162 -17.90 -0.75 0.75
CA GLN A 162 -16.79 -0.34 -0.09
C GLN A 162 -15.45 -0.43 0.67
N PRO A 163 -14.52 -1.30 0.26
CA PRO A 163 -13.18 -1.33 0.85
C PRO A 163 -12.35 -0.13 0.40
N VAL A 164 -11.42 0.30 1.26
CA VAL A 164 -10.39 1.28 0.89
C VAL A 164 -9.17 0.50 0.42
N ASP A 165 -9.08 0.30 -0.88
CA ASP A 165 -8.04 -0.50 -1.54
C ASP A 165 -7.44 0.25 -2.74
N HIS A 166 -6.45 -0.39 -3.39
CA HIS A 166 -5.82 0.14 -4.60
C HIS A 166 -6.83 0.41 -5.73
N ALA A 167 -7.91 -0.37 -5.83
CA ALA A 167 -8.91 -0.21 -6.87
C ALA A 167 -9.77 1.04 -6.65
N LEU A 168 -10.13 1.35 -5.40
CA LEU A 168 -10.80 2.60 -5.03
C LEU A 168 -9.93 3.80 -5.41
N ILE A 169 -8.67 3.82 -4.97
CA ILE A 169 -7.74 4.93 -5.22
C ILE A 169 -7.54 5.14 -6.73
N LYS A 170 -7.26 4.06 -7.48
CA LYS A 170 -7.11 4.13 -8.94
C LYS A 170 -8.36 4.69 -9.62
N ARG A 171 -9.56 4.27 -9.19
CA ARG A 171 -10.84 4.75 -9.75
C ARG A 171 -11.01 6.25 -9.54
N ARG A 172 -10.67 6.77 -8.35
CA ARG A 172 -10.78 8.20 -8.03
C ARG A 172 -9.81 9.04 -8.84
N VAL A 173 -8.54 8.63 -8.89
CA VAL A 173 -7.52 9.33 -9.70
C VAL A 173 -7.95 9.38 -11.16
N LYS A 174 -8.40 8.25 -11.72
CA LYS A 174 -8.94 8.18 -13.08
C LYS A 174 -10.12 9.14 -13.29
N ALA A 175 -11.09 9.13 -12.39
CA ALA A 175 -12.28 9.98 -12.49
C ALA A 175 -11.91 11.49 -12.44
N ALA A 176 -10.99 11.87 -11.55
CA ALA A 176 -10.50 13.25 -11.44
C ALA A 176 -9.85 13.74 -12.73
N ILE A 177 -8.90 12.96 -13.27
CA ILE A 177 -8.22 13.25 -14.54
C ILE A 177 -9.22 13.35 -15.68
N GLN A 178 -10.11 12.37 -15.83
CA GLN A 178 -11.11 12.36 -16.90
C GLN A 178 -12.02 13.58 -16.84
N LYS A 179 -12.46 13.99 -15.65
CA LYS A 179 -13.27 15.19 -15.44
C LYS A 179 -12.55 16.45 -15.91
N ARG A 180 -11.26 16.61 -15.60
CA ARG A 180 -10.50 17.82 -15.97
C ARG A 180 -10.07 17.83 -17.44
N VAL A 181 -9.62 16.69 -17.96
CA VAL A 181 -9.31 16.55 -19.39
C VAL A 181 -10.54 16.81 -20.24
N ALA A 182 -11.72 16.30 -19.85
CA ALA A 182 -12.97 16.60 -20.55
C ALA A 182 -13.33 18.10 -20.49
N ALA A 183 -13.13 18.75 -19.34
CA ALA A 183 -13.39 20.19 -19.19
C ALA A 183 -12.40 21.11 -19.93
N ALA A 184 -11.20 20.59 -20.24
CA ALA A 184 -10.17 21.29 -21.01
C ALA A 184 -10.37 21.16 -22.53
N LYS A 185 -11.07 20.11 -23.01
CA LYS A 185 -11.38 19.94 -24.44
C LYS A 185 -12.15 21.14 -24.98
N GLY A 186 -11.62 21.77 -26.03
CA GLY A 186 -12.25 22.91 -26.71
C GLY A 186 -11.91 24.28 -26.11
N LYS A 187 -11.18 24.34 -25.00
CA LYS A 187 -10.60 25.60 -24.50
C LYS A 187 -9.23 25.79 -25.12
N ARG A 188 -8.96 26.98 -25.68
CA ARG A 188 -7.58 27.39 -25.99
C ARG A 188 -6.86 27.55 -24.66
N VAL A 189 -6.21 26.50 -24.19
CA VAL A 189 -5.26 26.61 -23.09
C VAL A 189 -4.19 27.57 -23.60
N GLY A 190 -4.13 28.76 -23.02
CA GLY A 190 -3.10 29.74 -23.36
C GLY A 190 -1.71 29.18 -23.11
N ALA A 191 -0.67 29.91 -23.51
CA ALA A 191 0.72 29.48 -23.45
C ALA A 191 1.24 28.98 -22.07
N ALA A 192 0.49 29.18 -20.98
CA ALA A 192 0.71 28.53 -19.69
C ALA A 192 0.12 27.11 -19.69
N LYS A 193 0.95 26.12 -19.97
CA LYS A 193 0.59 24.69 -20.06
C LYS A 193 0.30 24.03 -18.69
N ARG A 194 -0.35 24.73 -17.75
CA ARG A 194 -0.77 24.15 -16.46
C ARG A 194 -2.21 23.66 -16.56
N LEU A 195 -2.44 22.39 -16.23
CA LEU A 195 -3.77 21.81 -16.07
C LEU A 195 -3.87 21.15 -14.68
N PRO A 196 -4.69 21.67 -13.76
CA PRO A 196 -4.99 20.94 -12.54
C PRO A 196 -5.68 19.63 -12.92
N LEU A 197 -5.21 18.50 -12.41
CA LEU A 197 -5.78 17.17 -12.65
C LEU A 197 -6.56 16.66 -11.45
N VAL A 198 -6.09 16.93 -10.23
CA VAL A 198 -6.74 16.52 -8.99
C VAL A 198 -6.83 17.72 -8.04
N ILE A 199 -8.03 17.96 -7.52
CA ILE A 199 -8.35 19.06 -6.61
C ILE A 199 -8.94 18.47 -5.32
N GLY A 200 -8.08 17.93 -4.45
CA GLY A 200 -8.36 17.57 -3.07
C GLY A 200 -9.74 16.96 -2.81
N ASP A 201 -10.56 17.71 -2.06
CA ASP A 201 -11.89 17.28 -1.64
C ASP A 201 -12.90 17.16 -2.80
N GLU A 202 -12.76 17.94 -3.87
CA GLU A 202 -13.67 17.87 -5.03
C GLU A 202 -13.59 16.55 -5.79
N ASP A 203 -12.48 15.84 -5.61
CA ASP A 203 -12.15 14.58 -6.28
C ASP A 203 -12.13 13.39 -5.31
N GLU A 204 -12.68 13.57 -4.11
CA GLU A 204 -12.72 12.55 -3.06
C GLU A 204 -11.33 12.03 -2.66
N LEU A 205 -10.29 12.83 -2.89
CA LEU A 205 -8.89 12.59 -2.55
C LEU A 205 -8.40 13.73 -1.65
N SER A 206 -9.06 13.90 -0.51
CA SER A 206 -8.88 15.02 0.42
C SER A 206 -7.40 15.26 0.76
N GLY A 207 -6.90 16.45 0.44
CA GLY A 207 -5.51 16.86 0.65
C GLY A 207 -4.52 16.39 -0.42
N LEU A 208 -4.98 15.93 -1.59
CA LEU A 208 -4.14 15.73 -2.77
C LEU A 208 -4.37 16.84 -3.79
N LEU A 209 -3.31 17.54 -4.18
CA LEU A 209 -3.33 18.43 -5.34
C LEU A 209 -2.37 17.89 -6.39
N VAL A 210 -2.79 17.89 -7.65
CA VAL A 210 -1.94 17.48 -8.76
C VAL A 210 -2.12 18.44 -9.91
N ASP A 211 -1.04 19.10 -10.30
CA ASP A 211 -0.95 19.95 -11.47
C ASP A 211 -0.10 19.28 -12.55
N TRP A 212 -0.60 19.30 -13.78
CA TRP A 212 0.13 18.80 -14.94
C TRP A 212 0.66 19.96 -15.76
N TYR A 213 1.97 19.98 -15.94
CA TYR A 213 2.66 20.96 -16.76
C TYR A 213 3.12 20.30 -18.06
N GLY A 214 2.65 20.81 -19.19
CA GLY A 214 3.00 20.28 -20.50
C GLY A 214 2.10 19.15 -20.97
N ASP A 215 2.70 18.22 -21.72
CA ASP A 215 2.01 17.09 -22.36
C ASP A 215 2.55 15.76 -21.78
N GLN A 216 2.52 14.67 -22.54
CA GLN A 216 2.96 13.33 -22.08
C GLN A 216 4.44 13.24 -21.65
N LYS A 217 5.28 14.21 -22.05
CA LYS A 217 6.68 14.33 -21.60
C LYS A 217 6.87 15.49 -20.60
N GLY A 218 5.77 15.98 -20.04
CA GLY A 218 5.74 17.08 -19.10
C GLY A 218 6.10 16.64 -17.69
N TYR A 219 5.54 17.33 -16.70
CA TYR A 219 5.77 17.08 -15.28
C TYR A 219 4.46 17.12 -14.51
N LEU A 220 4.29 16.16 -13.61
CA LEU A 220 3.21 16.14 -12.62
C LEU A 220 3.75 16.65 -11.30
N ILE A 221 3.32 17.84 -10.89
CA ILE A 221 3.66 18.42 -9.60
C ILE A 221 2.54 18.06 -8.62
N CYS A 222 2.90 17.32 -7.56
CA CYS A 222 1.95 16.73 -6.62
C CYS A 222 2.18 17.25 -5.21
N GLU A 223 1.10 17.61 -4.52
CA GLU A 223 1.14 17.95 -3.09
C GLU A 223 0.33 16.93 -2.30
N PHE A 224 1.01 16.17 -1.43
CA PHE A 224 0.40 15.20 -0.53
C PHE A 224 0.21 15.81 0.86
N GLN A 225 -0.81 16.63 1.02
CA GLN A 225 -0.97 17.45 2.21
C GLN A 225 -1.62 16.72 3.38
N SER A 226 -2.38 15.63 3.15
CA SER A 226 -3.06 14.89 4.22
C SER A 226 -2.47 13.51 4.50
N ALA A 227 -2.63 13.04 5.74
CA ALA A 227 -2.13 11.73 6.16
C ALA A 227 -2.71 10.57 5.33
N GLY A 228 -3.95 10.69 4.87
CA GLY A 228 -4.61 9.66 4.07
C GLY A 228 -3.96 9.49 2.70
N VAL A 229 -3.78 10.57 1.96
CA VAL A 229 -3.20 10.52 0.61
C VAL A 229 -1.71 10.20 0.66
N ASP A 230 -1.00 10.66 1.70
CA ASP A 230 0.42 10.34 1.91
C ASP A 230 0.63 8.84 2.15
N ALA A 231 -0.27 8.18 2.89
CA ALA A 231 -0.23 6.72 3.08
C ALA A 231 -0.51 5.92 1.80
N TRP A 232 -1.26 6.49 0.86
CA TRP A 232 -1.57 5.89 -0.45
C TRP A 232 -0.69 6.43 -1.59
N LYS A 233 0.37 7.17 -1.27
CA LYS A 233 1.23 7.88 -2.24
C LYS A 233 1.67 7.00 -3.40
N VAL A 234 2.20 5.81 -3.11
CA VAL A 234 2.67 4.87 -4.15
C VAL A 234 1.55 4.49 -5.13
N ALA A 235 0.36 4.16 -4.62
CA ALA A 235 -0.78 3.80 -5.45
C ALA A 235 -1.28 4.98 -6.30
N ILE A 236 -1.27 6.19 -5.72
CA ILE A 236 -1.66 7.43 -6.40
C ILE A 236 -0.68 7.72 -7.55
N VAL A 237 0.63 7.72 -7.28
CA VAL A 237 1.68 7.97 -8.28
C VAL A 237 1.56 6.99 -9.45
N GLN A 238 1.42 5.69 -9.16
CA GLN A 238 1.23 4.68 -10.19
C GLN A 238 -0.03 4.92 -11.03
N ALA A 239 -1.14 5.32 -10.40
CA ALA A 239 -2.37 5.64 -11.11
C ALA A 239 -2.22 6.90 -11.99
N LEU A 240 -1.54 7.93 -11.49
CA LEU A 240 -1.27 9.16 -12.25
C LEU A 240 -0.47 8.88 -13.52
N ILE A 241 0.64 8.13 -13.39
CA ILE A 241 1.48 7.74 -14.54
C ILE A 241 0.66 6.92 -15.54
N ALA A 242 -0.11 5.94 -15.07
CA ALA A 242 -0.90 5.06 -15.93
C ALA A 242 -2.00 5.80 -16.71
N GLU A 243 -2.63 6.80 -16.10
CA GLU A 243 -3.76 7.52 -16.73
C GLU A 243 -3.30 8.71 -17.57
N THR A 244 -2.17 9.35 -17.24
CA THR A 244 -1.65 10.50 -18.00
C THR A 244 -0.63 10.11 -19.07
N GLY A 245 0.06 8.98 -18.89
CA GLY A 245 1.24 8.59 -19.68
C GLY A 245 2.49 9.41 -19.37
N CYS A 246 2.44 10.35 -18.42
CA CYS A 246 3.57 11.17 -18.01
C CYS A 246 4.44 10.40 -17.00
N PRO A 247 5.73 10.12 -17.29
CA PRO A 247 6.59 9.37 -16.39
C PRO A 247 7.13 10.23 -15.23
N ASN A 248 7.15 11.55 -15.39
CA ASN A 248 7.78 12.48 -14.46
C ASN A 248 6.77 12.95 -13.41
N VAL A 249 7.04 12.62 -12.15
CA VAL A 249 6.22 12.97 -10.99
C VAL A 249 7.12 13.52 -9.89
N TYR A 250 6.81 14.73 -9.44
CA TYR A 250 7.57 15.44 -8.42
C TYR A 250 6.64 15.80 -7.25
N GLU A 251 7.12 15.63 -6.01
CA GLU A 251 6.41 16.04 -4.81
C GLU A 251 6.88 17.43 -4.36
N THR A 252 5.90 18.33 -4.19
CA THR A 252 6.05 19.56 -3.43
C THR A 252 5.21 19.47 -2.15
N ALA A 253 5.46 20.38 -1.22
CA ALA A 253 4.74 20.42 0.05
C ALA A 253 4.58 21.85 0.55
N ASP A 254 3.37 22.17 1.01
CA ASP A 254 3.14 23.31 1.90
C ASP A 254 3.59 22.93 3.33
N GLU A 255 4.64 23.60 3.81
CA GLU A 255 5.20 23.32 5.13
C GLU A 255 4.20 23.50 6.27
N LEU A 256 3.37 24.54 6.22
CA LEU A 256 2.45 24.88 7.32
C LEU A 256 1.37 23.82 7.42
N ILE A 257 0.83 23.39 6.28
CA ILE A 257 -0.20 22.34 6.23
C ILE A 257 0.38 21.00 6.69
N ARG A 258 1.56 20.60 6.19
CA ARG A 258 2.18 19.32 6.59
C ARG A 258 2.58 19.28 8.05
N LYS A 259 3.11 20.39 8.59
CA LYS A 259 3.37 20.54 10.04
C LYS A 259 2.07 20.42 10.84
N GLY A 260 0.98 21.03 10.37
CA GLY A 260 -0.35 20.91 10.97
C GLY A 260 -0.92 19.49 10.96
N GLU A 261 -0.61 18.70 9.93
CA GLU A 261 -0.99 17.28 9.84
C GLU A 261 -0.01 16.35 10.60
N GLY A 262 1.11 16.91 11.10
CA GLY A 262 2.15 16.18 11.82
C GLY A 262 2.95 15.22 10.94
N LEU A 263 3.07 15.55 9.65
CA LEU A 263 3.80 14.79 8.63
C LEU A 263 5.17 15.41 8.38
N PRO A 264 6.17 14.61 7.95
CA PRO A 264 7.42 15.17 7.44
C PRO A 264 7.14 16.01 6.19
N VAL A 265 7.90 17.09 6.02
CA VAL A 265 7.89 17.89 4.79
C VAL A 265 8.85 17.21 3.81
N ASN A 266 8.34 16.80 2.65
CA ASN A 266 9.13 16.16 1.62
C ASN A 266 9.07 17.00 0.35
N TYR A 267 10.20 17.09 -0.34
CA TYR A 267 10.34 17.61 -1.69
C TYR A 267 11.17 16.62 -2.48
N GLY A 268 10.84 16.42 -3.75
CA GLY A 268 11.71 15.65 -4.65
C GLY A 268 10.98 14.77 -5.64
N VAL A 269 11.78 14.07 -6.45
CA VAL A 269 11.31 13.18 -7.50
C VAL A 269 10.67 11.92 -6.90
N LEU A 270 9.42 11.67 -7.29
CA LEU A 270 8.72 10.42 -7.00
C LEU A 270 8.85 9.40 -8.14
N ALA A 271 8.96 9.87 -9.39
CA ALA A 271 9.20 9.06 -10.57
C ALA A 271 9.75 9.90 -11.72
N GLY A 272 10.54 9.30 -12.61
CA GLY A 272 11.07 9.95 -13.81
C GLY A 272 12.14 11.00 -13.50
N ASP A 273 12.11 12.09 -14.27
CA ASP A 273 13.08 13.18 -14.20
C ASP A 273 12.60 14.34 -13.30
N GLU A 274 13.55 15.09 -12.75
CA GLU A 274 13.28 16.30 -11.96
C GLU A 274 12.81 17.45 -12.86
N PRO A 275 11.78 18.22 -12.47
CA PRO A 275 11.36 19.38 -13.23
C PRO A 275 12.42 20.49 -13.18
N PRO A 276 12.49 21.35 -14.22
CA PRO A 276 13.32 22.54 -14.18
C PRO A 276 12.84 23.54 -13.10
N ASP A 277 13.76 24.38 -12.62
CA ASP A 277 13.53 25.34 -11.53
C ASP A 277 12.38 26.32 -11.77
N ASP A 278 11.98 26.57 -13.02
CA ASP A 278 10.87 27.45 -13.37
C ASP A 278 9.47 26.84 -13.13
N LEU A 279 9.40 25.54 -12.84
CA LEU A 279 8.16 24.82 -12.49
C LEU A 279 7.99 24.54 -10.98
N LEU A 280 9.01 24.86 -10.17
CA LEU A 280 9.05 24.63 -8.71
C LEU A 280 8.69 25.91 -7.94
#